data_AF-A0A6J8E874-F1
#
_entry.id   AF-A0A6J8E874-F1
#
_cell.length_a   1.000
_cell.length_b   1.000
_cell.length_c   1.000
_cell.angle_alpha   90.00
_cell.angle_beta   90.00
_cell.angle_gamma   90.00
#
_symmetry.space_group_name_H-M   'P 1'
#
loop_
_entity.id
_entity.type
_entity.pdbx_description
1 polymer ?
#
loop_
_entity_poly.entity_id
_entity_poly.type
_entity_poly.pdbx_seq_one_letter_code
_entity_poly.pdbx_strand_id
1 'polypeptide(L)'
;MDGGIDMVYTNMFGCQMQERLQKVIREDYKGENVVGNAIIIPAYGEEPNKERIENMKKFNLCGGRPIKFLISAPTMRVPKDVINTSNAFLAFRATIIAVQKHNRDPENQPIRSVLCPGLGTAVGNMPFDRCAFQMLEAFEIHDLKIKDSLLNPPNLWVVTNHNDFMEDYCE
;
A
#
# COMPACT_ATOMS: atom_id res chain seq x y z
N MET A 1 -2.77 -6.16 13.30
CA MET A 1 -1.49 -5.51 12.95
C MET A 1 -0.41 -6.02 13.89
N ASP A 2 -0.19 -7.33 13.84
CA ASP A 2 0.46 -8.11 14.90
C ASP A 2 1.42 -9.17 14.32
N GLY A 3 1.49 -9.29 12.99
CA GLY A 3 2.41 -10.19 12.30
C GLY A 3 3.30 -9.46 11.29
N GLY A 4 4.45 -10.03 10.98
CA GLY A 4 5.38 -9.53 9.96
C GLY A 4 5.71 -8.04 10.13
N ILE A 5 5.58 -7.28 9.05
CA ILE A 5 5.87 -5.84 9.04
C ILE A 5 4.84 -5.03 9.86
N ASP A 6 3.61 -5.52 10.04
CA ASP A 6 2.60 -4.81 10.80
C ASP A 6 2.99 -4.67 12.27
N MET A 7 3.72 -5.65 12.82
CA MET A 7 4.26 -5.55 14.18
C MET A 7 5.31 -4.44 14.28
N VAL A 8 6.10 -4.22 13.23
CA VAL A 8 7.03 -3.08 13.15
C VAL A 8 6.26 -1.77 13.17
N TYR A 9 5.14 -1.68 12.44
CA TYR A 9 4.27 -0.50 12.45
C TYR A 9 3.63 -0.27 13.82
N THR A 10 3.15 -1.32 14.48
CA THR A 10 2.60 -1.22 15.83
C THR A 10 3.66 -0.75 16.83
N ASN A 11 4.89 -1.26 16.75
CA ASN A 11 5.99 -0.81 17.60
C ASN A 11 6.39 0.64 17.33
N MET A 12 6.34 1.08 16.06
CA MET A 12 6.73 2.44 15.66
C MET A 12 5.66 3.48 15.98
N PHE A 13 4.40 3.17 15.68
CA PHE A 13 3.29 4.13 15.73
C PHE A 13 2.40 3.95 16.97
N GLY A 14 2.49 2.81 17.65
CA GLY A 14 1.64 2.41 18.77
C GLY A 14 0.34 1.72 18.36
N CYS A 15 -0.23 0.98 19.30
CA CYS A 15 -1.45 0.18 19.10
C CYS A 15 -2.67 1.01 18.62
N GLN A 16 -2.73 2.28 18.99
CA GLN A 16 -3.81 3.19 18.57
C GLN A 16 -3.89 3.41 17.05
N MET A 17 -2.83 3.05 16.31
CA MET A 17 -2.87 3.02 14.85
C MET A 17 -3.92 2.05 14.33
N GLN A 18 -3.96 0.84 14.90
CA GLN A 18 -4.92 -0.19 14.49
C GLN A 18 -6.35 0.26 14.76
N GLU A 19 -6.58 0.92 15.90
CA GLU A 19 -7.91 1.43 16.29
C GLU A 19 -8.43 2.47 15.30
N ARG A 20 -7.57 3.42 14.88
CA ARG A 20 -7.91 4.40 13.84
C ARG A 20 -8.26 3.74 12.52
N LEU A 21 -7.44 2.81 12.07
CA LEU A 21 -7.70 2.08 10.81
C LEU A 21 -9.02 1.31 10.88
N GLN A 22 -9.25 0.58 11.97
CA GLN A 22 -10.49 -0.18 12.16
C GLN A 22 -11.74 0.71 12.24
N LYS A 23 -11.63 1.90 12.85
CA LYS A 23 -12.71 2.88 12.87
C LYS A 23 -13.10 3.28 11.44
N VAL A 24 -12.12 3.69 10.62
CA VAL A 24 -12.33 4.06 9.22
C VAL A 24 -12.92 2.88 8.43
N ILE A 25 -12.42 1.67 8.63
CA ILE A 25 -12.96 0.47 7.94
C ILE A 25 -14.44 0.24 8.28
N ARG A 26 -14.83 0.40 9.55
CA ARG A 26 -16.23 0.22 9.97
C ARG A 26 -17.14 1.31 9.43
N GLU A 27 -16.71 2.57 9.50
CA GLU A 27 -17.52 3.73 9.15
C GLU A 27 -17.64 3.91 7.63
N ASP A 28 -16.51 3.84 6.91
CA ASP A 28 -16.44 4.24 5.51
C ASP A 28 -16.44 3.05 4.52
N TYR A 29 -16.05 1.86 5.00
CA TYR A 29 -15.86 0.67 4.15
C TYR A 29 -16.76 -0.51 4.54
N LYS A 30 -17.85 -0.25 5.28
CA LYS A 30 -18.84 -1.26 5.68
C LYS A 30 -18.23 -2.49 6.36
N GLY A 31 -17.13 -2.28 7.09
CA GLY A 31 -16.44 -3.32 7.85
C GLY A 31 -15.35 -4.09 7.09
N GLU A 32 -15.10 -3.82 5.81
CA GLU A 32 -14.09 -4.57 5.04
C GLU A 32 -13.29 -3.69 4.07
N ASN A 33 -11.96 -3.73 4.16
CA ASN A 33 -11.05 -3.18 3.16
C ASN A 33 -10.54 -4.32 2.26
N VAL A 34 -10.90 -4.33 0.98
CA VAL A 34 -10.60 -5.41 0.04
C VAL A 34 -9.33 -5.16 -0.78
N VAL A 35 -8.80 -6.22 -1.40
CA VAL A 35 -7.68 -6.11 -2.36
C VAL A 35 -8.07 -5.19 -3.51
N GLY A 36 -7.14 -4.32 -3.91
CA GLY A 36 -7.39 -3.28 -4.93
C GLY A 36 -7.97 -1.98 -4.38
N ASN A 37 -8.15 -1.88 -3.05
CA ASN A 37 -8.46 -0.64 -2.36
C ASN A 37 -7.32 -0.23 -1.41
N ALA A 38 -7.20 1.07 -1.13
CA ALA A 38 -6.20 1.58 -0.20
C ALA A 38 -6.78 2.72 0.64
N ILE A 39 -6.49 2.69 1.95
CA ILE A 39 -6.96 3.67 2.93
C ILE A 39 -5.76 4.46 3.45
N ILE A 40 -5.85 5.78 3.42
CA ILE A 40 -4.85 6.68 3.99
C ILE A 40 -5.37 7.20 5.33
N ILE A 41 -4.59 7.02 6.39
CA ILE A 41 -4.89 7.59 7.70
C ILE A 41 -3.68 8.35 8.25
N PRO A 42 -3.89 9.35 9.12
CA PRO A 42 -2.80 9.96 9.88
C PRO A 42 -2.06 8.91 10.71
N ALA A 43 -0.72 8.94 10.64
CA ALA A 43 0.11 8.00 11.37
C ALA A 43 0.03 8.24 12.89
N TYR A 44 -0.28 9.46 13.30
CA TYR A 44 -0.47 9.86 14.69
C TYR A 44 -1.82 10.58 14.83
N GLY A 45 -2.52 10.35 15.96
CA GLY A 45 -3.78 11.05 16.28
C GLY A 45 -3.57 12.41 16.95
N GLU A 46 -2.47 12.53 17.70
CA GLU A 46 -1.92 13.78 18.24
C GLU A 46 -0.45 13.86 17.79
N GLU A 47 0.16 15.05 17.83
CA GLU A 47 1.59 15.22 17.52
C GLU A 47 2.43 14.22 18.35
N PRO A 48 3.35 13.46 17.72
CA PRO A 48 4.16 12.49 18.43
C PRO A 48 4.99 13.16 19.53
N ASN A 49 5.00 12.56 20.73
CA ASN A 49 5.77 13.08 21.85
C ASN A 49 7.29 13.08 21.58
N LYS A 50 8.06 13.84 22.38
CA LYS A 50 9.51 14.01 22.20
C LYS A 50 10.27 12.67 22.13
N GLU A 51 9.90 11.70 22.97
CA GLU A 51 10.52 10.37 23.01
C GLU A 51 10.31 9.59 21.70
N ARG A 52 9.11 9.63 21.12
CA ARG A 52 8.83 9.00 19.82
C ARG A 52 9.60 9.67 18.68
N ILE A 53 9.69 11.00 18.69
CA ILE A 53 10.49 11.75 17.72
C ILE A 53 11.97 11.35 17.81
N GLU A 54 12.49 11.21 19.03
CA GLU A 54 13.88 10.82 19.28
C GLU A 54 14.17 9.37 18.82
N ASN A 55 13.23 8.45 19.06
CA ASN A 55 13.31 7.09 18.51
C ASN A 55 13.30 7.08 16.97
N MET A 56 12.48 7.91 16.31
CA MET A 56 12.51 8.02 14.84
C MET A 56 13.85 8.55 14.32
N LYS A 57 14.45 9.54 15.00
CA LYS A 57 15.78 10.07 14.68
C LYS A 57 16.86 9.01 14.88
N LYS A 58 16.75 8.17 15.91
CA LYS A 58 17.71 7.08 16.20
C LYS A 58 17.85 6.10 15.04
N PHE A 59 16.75 5.78 14.35
CA PHE A 59 16.77 4.89 13.19
C PHE A 59 17.03 5.60 11.86
N ASN A 60 17.18 6.94 11.86
CA ASN A 60 17.32 7.80 10.68
C ASN A 60 16.30 7.48 9.56
N LEU A 61 15.12 6.97 9.93
CA LEU A 61 14.05 6.65 8.98
C LEU A 61 13.59 7.94 8.29
N CYS A 62 13.40 7.90 6.98
CA CYS A 62 13.00 9.06 6.16
C CYS A 62 13.95 10.29 6.26
N GLY A 63 15.23 10.07 6.60
CA GLY A 63 16.17 11.16 6.86
C GLY A 63 15.83 11.94 8.14
N GLY A 64 15.33 11.24 9.16
CA GLY A 64 14.95 11.81 10.46
C GLY A 64 13.62 12.57 10.45
N ARG A 65 12.84 12.49 9.37
CA ARG A 65 11.52 13.14 9.25
C ARG A 65 10.42 12.19 9.72
N PRO A 66 9.41 12.68 10.46
CA PRO A 66 8.31 11.84 10.92
C PRO A 66 7.47 11.35 9.73
N ILE A 67 7.07 10.08 9.79
CA ILE A 67 6.11 9.49 8.83
C ILE A 67 4.73 10.01 9.20
N LYS A 68 4.09 10.75 8.31
CA LYS A 68 2.85 11.47 8.63
C LYS A 68 1.58 10.65 8.37
N PHE A 69 1.66 9.69 7.46
CA PHE A 69 0.52 8.90 7.02
C PHE A 69 0.87 7.42 6.98
N LEU A 70 -0.12 6.58 7.27
CA LEU A 70 -0.10 5.16 6.98
C LEU A 70 -1.06 4.89 5.81
N ILE A 71 -0.62 4.07 4.86
CA ILE A 71 -1.47 3.58 3.77
C ILE A 71 -1.73 2.09 4.01
N SER A 72 -2.99 1.72 4.24
CA SER A 72 -3.42 0.33 4.36
C SER A 72 -3.93 -0.16 2.99
N ALA A 73 -3.13 -1.00 2.34
CA ALA A 73 -3.44 -1.61 1.05
C ALA A 73 -3.42 -3.15 1.18
N PRO A 74 -4.58 -3.81 1.32
CA PRO A 74 -4.65 -5.25 1.51
C PRO A 74 -4.14 -6.02 0.30
N THR A 75 -3.29 -7.01 0.53
CA THR A 75 -2.81 -7.95 -0.49
C THR A 75 -3.60 -9.26 -0.50
N MET A 76 -4.45 -9.48 0.51
CA MET A 76 -5.28 -10.65 0.68
C MET A 76 -6.54 -10.25 1.47
N ARG A 77 -7.65 -10.96 1.27
CA ARG A 77 -8.84 -10.81 2.09
C ARG A 77 -8.65 -11.39 3.50
N VAL A 78 -8.05 -12.57 3.55
CA VAL A 78 -7.67 -13.31 4.76
C VAL A 78 -6.26 -13.88 4.52
N PRO A 79 -5.48 -14.18 5.58
CA PRO A 79 -4.19 -14.86 5.45
C PRO A 79 -4.28 -16.11 4.57
N LYS A 80 -3.65 -16.10 3.37
CA LYS A 80 -3.61 -17.24 2.44
C LYS A 80 -2.54 -17.06 1.37
N ASP A 81 -2.21 -18.13 0.66
CA ASP A 81 -1.35 -18.05 -0.53
C ASP A 81 -1.96 -17.18 -1.64
N VAL A 82 -1.10 -16.34 -2.24
CA VAL A 82 -1.41 -15.45 -3.36
C VAL A 82 -0.34 -15.50 -4.46
N ILE A 83 0.43 -16.59 -4.50
CA ILE A 83 1.53 -16.85 -5.44
C ILE A 83 1.09 -16.54 -6.89
N ASN A 84 0.01 -17.18 -7.35
CA ASN A 84 -0.51 -17.08 -8.73
C ASN A 84 -1.66 -16.06 -8.82
N THR A 85 -1.44 -14.84 -8.35
CA THR A 85 -2.44 -13.76 -8.42
C THR A 85 -1.79 -12.44 -8.78
N SER A 86 -2.57 -11.48 -9.25
CA SER A 86 -2.15 -10.08 -9.46
C SER A 86 -2.25 -9.19 -8.21
N ASN A 87 -2.29 -9.78 -7.01
CA ASN A 87 -2.62 -9.04 -5.79
C ASN A 87 -1.61 -7.95 -5.40
N ALA A 88 -0.31 -8.15 -5.65
CA ALA A 88 0.69 -7.12 -5.35
C ALA A 88 0.51 -5.89 -6.27
N PHE A 89 0.22 -6.14 -7.55
CA PHE A 89 -0.15 -5.09 -8.50
C PHE A 89 -1.40 -4.33 -8.05
N LEU A 90 -2.48 -5.04 -7.72
CA LEU A 90 -3.74 -4.42 -7.31
C LEU A 90 -3.56 -3.56 -6.05
N ALA A 91 -2.83 -4.05 -5.05
CA ALA A 91 -2.54 -3.32 -3.82
C ALA A 91 -1.67 -2.07 -4.07
N PHE A 92 -0.64 -2.19 -4.90
CA PHE A 92 0.24 -1.05 -5.20
C PHE A 92 -0.44 -0.01 -6.10
N ARG A 93 -1.19 -0.44 -7.12
CA ARG A 93 -2.07 0.40 -7.91
C ARG A 93 -3.02 1.20 -7.03
N ALA A 94 -3.67 0.54 -6.07
CA ALA A 94 -4.58 1.19 -5.14
C ALA A 94 -3.87 2.25 -4.30
N THR A 95 -2.65 1.96 -3.86
CA THR A 95 -1.78 2.90 -3.13
C THR A 95 -1.50 4.16 -3.95
N ILE A 96 -1.08 4.01 -5.21
CA ILE A 96 -0.81 5.14 -6.13
C ILE A 96 -2.07 5.99 -6.32
N ILE A 97 -3.21 5.36 -6.62
CA ILE A 97 -4.48 6.07 -6.84
C ILE A 97 -4.93 6.80 -5.57
N ALA A 98 -4.79 6.18 -4.40
CA ALA A 98 -5.15 6.81 -3.14
C ALA A 98 -4.29 8.05 -2.86
N VAL A 99 -2.98 7.98 -3.11
CA VAL A 99 -2.07 9.13 -2.98
C VAL A 99 -2.43 10.23 -3.97
N GLN A 100 -2.70 9.88 -5.23
CA GLN A 100 -3.12 10.85 -6.25
C GLN A 100 -4.44 11.51 -5.85
N LYS A 101 -5.42 10.76 -5.33
CA LYS A 101 -6.70 11.30 -4.85
C LYS A 101 -6.50 12.22 -3.63
N HIS A 102 -5.71 11.81 -2.66
CA HIS A 102 -5.36 12.60 -1.47
C HIS A 102 -4.73 13.94 -1.87
N ASN A 103 -3.79 13.91 -2.80
CA ASN A 103 -3.07 15.10 -3.29
C ASN A 103 -3.89 16.03 -4.18
N ARG A 104 -5.11 15.65 -4.62
CA ARG A 104 -6.00 16.54 -5.38
C ARG A 104 -6.71 17.55 -4.49
N ASP A 105 -6.88 17.23 -3.21
CA ASP A 105 -7.48 18.14 -2.24
C ASP A 105 -6.41 19.13 -1.74
N PRO A 106 -6.57 20.44 -1.95
CA PRO A 106 -5.58 21.44 -1.53
C PRO A 106 -5.47 21.57 0.00
N GLU A 107 -6.49 21.16 0.76
CA GLU A 107 -6.47 21.20 2.23
C GLU A 107 -5.61 20.07 2.81
N ASN A 108 -5.39 19.01 2.03
CA ASN A 108 -4.56 17.90 2.44
C ASN A 108 -3.08 18.22 2.32
N GLN A 109 -2.31 17.85 3.35
CA GLN A 109 -0.86 17.90 3.23
C GLN A 109 -0.39 16.88 2.18
N PRO A 110 0.35 17.31 1.13
CA PRO A 110 0.69 16.43 0.03
C PRO A 110 1.66 15.32 0.44
N ILE A 111 1.41 14.12 -0.07
CA ILE A 111 2.28 12.96 0.02
C ILE A 111 3.19 12.97 -1.21
N ARG A 112 4.50 13.11 -0.99
CA ARG A 112 5.53 13.20 -2.05
C ARG A 112 6.38 11.94 -2.19
N SER A 113 6.34 11.08 -1.19
CA SER A 113 7.14 9.86 -1.12
C SER A 113 6.40 8.82 -0.32
N VAL A 114 6.42 7.57 -0.79
CA VAL A 114 5.83 6.42 -0.12
C VAL A 114 6.94 5.42 0.14
N LEU A 115 7.09 4.99 1.39
CA LEU A 115 7.88 3.81 1.72
C LEU A 115 6.98 2.59 1.52
N CYS A 116 7.41 1.64 0.69
CA CYS A 116 6.61 0.47 0.35
C CYS A 116 7.42 -0.81 0.58
N PRO A 117 6.91 -1.78 1.36
CA PRO A 117 7.53 -3.09 1.48
C PRO A 117 7.18 -3.99 0.29
N GLY A 118 7.80 -5.17 0.21
CA GLY A 118 7.34 -6.25 -0.69
C GLY A 118 5.92 -6.68 -0.33
N LEU A 119 4.97 -6.42 -1.22
CA LEU A 119 3.55 -6.70 -1.00
C LEU A 119 3.23 -8.17 -1.28
N GLY A 120 2.74 -8.90 -0.28
CA GLY A 120 2.30 -10.30 -0.42
C GLY A 120 3.41 -11.35 -0.30
N THR A 121 4.64 -10.95 0.02
CA THR A 121 5.81 -11.85 0.00
C THR A 121 6.01 -12.70 1.26
N ALA A 122 5.38 -12.33 2.38
CA ALA A 122 5.44 -13.10 3.62
C ALA A 122 4.33 -14.15 3.67
N VAL A 123 3.24 -13.89 4.41
CA VAL A 123 2.09 -14.80 4.54
C VAL A 123 1.47 -15.18 3.19
N GLY A 124 1.58 -14.31 2.19
CA GLY A 124 1.07 -14.55 0.84
C GLY A 124 1.95 -15.42 -0.04
N ASN A 125 3.18 -15.74 0.40
CA ASN A 125 4.20 -16.52 -0.30
C ASN A 125 4.52 -16.07 -1.73
N MET A 126 4.17 -14.83 -2.11
CA MET A 126 4.52 -14.31 -3.44
C MET A 126 6.05 -14.26 -3.59
N PRO A 127 6.63 -14.87 -4.65
CA PRO A 127 8.05 -14.78 -4.94
C PRO A 127 8.50 -13.31 -5.02
N PHE A 128 9.71 -13.02 -4.53
CA PHE A 128 10.20 -11.64 -4.44
C PHE A 128 10.25 -10.95 -5.80
N ASP A 129 10.70 -11.67 -6.83
CA ASP A 129 10.85 -11.09 -8.15
C ASP A 129 9.50 -10.88 -8.84
N ARG A 130 8.55 -11.82 -8.66
CA ARG A 130 7.16 -11.63 -9.09
C ARG A 130 6.52 -10.42 -8.38
N CYS A 131 6.74 -10.26 -7.09
CA CYS A 131 6.27 -9.09 -6.34
C CYS A 131 6.86 -7.79 -6.89
N ALA A 132 8.18 -7.74 -7.09
CA ALA A 132 8.88 -6.57 -7.62
C ALA A 132 8.39 -6.22 -9.03
N PHE A 133 8.26 -7.21 -9.90
CA PHE A 133 7.70 -7.08 -11.25
C PHE A 133 6.27 -6.50 -11.19
N GLN A 134 5.38 -7.10 -10.39
CA GLN A 134 4.00 -6.63 -10.30
C GLN A 134 3.88 -5.19 -9.75
N MET A 135 4.73 -4.82 -8.79
CA MET A 135 4.79 -3.46 -8.25
C MET A 135 5.36 -2.46 -9.28
N LEU A 136 6.37 -2.86 -10.06
CA LEU A 136 6.92 -2.05 -11.15
C LEU A 136 5.86 -1.77 -12.22
N GLU A 137 5.13 -2.79 -12.65
CA GLU A 137 4.04 -2.63 -13.63
C GLU A 137 2.99 -1.61 -13.17
N ALA A 138 2.56 -1.69 -11.91
CA ALA A 138 1.64 -0.72 -11.33
C ALA A 138 2.23 0.71 -11.32
N PHE A 139 3.52 0.85 -11.01
CA PHE A 139 4.22 2.14 -11.02
C PHE A 139 4.29 2.75 -12.42
N GLU A 140 4.73 1.96 -13.39
CA GLU A 140 4.87 2.37 -14.79
C GLU A 140 3.54 2.81 -15.41
N ILE A 141 2.48 2.06 -15.13
CA ILE A 141 1.15 2.36 -15.66
C ILE A 141 0.56 3.58 -14.96
N HIS A 142 0.54 3.62 -13.63
CA HIS A 142 -0.29 4.58 -12.89
C HIS A 142 0.43 5.82 -12.38
N ASP A 143 1.75 5.76 -12.15
CA ASP A 143 2.55 6.92 -11.73
C ASP A 143 3.30 7.55 -12.91
N LEU A 144 4.10 6.75 -13.63
CA LEU A 144 4.86 7.23 -14.79
C LEU A 144 4.00 7.44 -16.05
N LYS A 145 2.85 6.76 -16.12
CA LYS A 145 1.89 6.85 -17.24
C LYS A 145 2.50 6.49 -18.60
N ILE A 146 3.42 5.53 -18.63
CA ILE A 146 4.14 5.16 -19.85
C ILE A 146 3.44 4.08 -20.69
N LYS A 147 2.40 3.41 -20.16
CA LYS A 147 1.62 2.38 -20.88
C LYS A 147 0.18 2.84 -21.14
N ASP A 148 0.00 3.72 -22.14
CA ASP A 148 -1.30 4.35 -22.43
C ASP A 148 -2.43 3.34 -22.70
N SER A 149 -2.14 2.23 -23.40
CA SER A 149 -3.12 1.17 -23.67
C SER A 149 -3.67 0.48 -22.42
N LEU A 150 -2.96 0.54 -21.28
CA LEU A 150 -3.41 -0.01 -19.99
C LEU A 150 -4.07 1.05 -19.10
N LEU A 151 -3.77 2.34 -19.34
CA LEU A 151 -4.48 3.45 -18.72
C LEU A 151 -5.87 3.64 -19.33
N ASN A 152 -5.96 3.52 -20.65
CA ASN A 152 -7.17 3.72 -21.45
C ASN A 152 -7.43 2.48 -22.32
N PRO A 153 -7.78 1.33 -21.72
CA PRO A 153 -7.92 0.09 -22.45
C PRO A 153 -9.07 0.18 -23.47
N PRO A 154 -8.83 -0.17 -24.75
CA PRO A 154 -9.86 -0.11 -25.79
C PRO A 154 -10.95 -1.16 -25.58
N ASN A 155 -10.67 -2.23 -24.82
CA ASN A 155 -11.59 -3.30 -24.49
C ASN A 155 -11.06 -4.10 -23.29
N LEU A 156 -11.90 -5.00 -22.76
CA LEU A 156 -11.56 -5.83 -21.61
C LEU A 156 -10.44 -6.84 -21.89
N TRP A 157 -10.23 -7.26 -23.14
CA TRP A 157 -9.17 -8.23 -23.47
C TRP A 157 -7.78 -7.71 -23.15
N VAL A 158 -7.53 -6.41 -23.32
CA VAL A 158 -6.24 -5.80 -22.94
C VAL A 158 -5.98 -5.96 -21.44
N VAL A 159 -7.02 -5.79 -20.61
CA VAL A 159 -6.93 -5.95 -19.16
C VAL A 159 -6.81 -7.43 -18.78
N THR A 160 -7.54 -8.32 -19.45
CA THR A 160 -7.45 -9.77 -19.26
C THR A 160 -6.04 -10.28 -19.56
N ASN A 161 -5.50 -9.98 -20.75
CA ASN A 161 -4.16 -10.40 -21.14
C ASN A 161 -3.09 -9.85 -20.20
N HIS A 162 -3.27 -8.62 -19.70
CA HIS A 162 -2.38 -8.05 -18.70
C HIS A 162 -2.48 -8.77 -17.35
N ASN A 163 -3.68 -9.16 -16.90
CA ASN A 163 -3.81 -9.96 -15.69
C ASN A 163 -3.10 -11.31 -15.83
N ASP A 164 -3.30 -12.01 -16.95
CA ASP A 164 -2.68 -13.31 -17.22
C ASP A 164 -1.14 -13.16 -17.24
N PHE A 165 -0.62 -12.13 -17.92
CA PHE A 165 0.82 -11.81 -17.91
C PHE A 165 1.39 -11.63 -16.49
N MET A 166 0.60 -11.08 -15.58
CA MET A 166 1.01 -10.84 -14.19
C MET A 166 0.98 -12.09 -13.32
N GLU A 167 0.05 -13.01 -13.59
CA GLU A 167 -0.08 -14.28 -12.90
C GLU A 167 0.93 -15.33 -13.41
N ASP A 168 1.23 -15.28 -14.70
CA ASP A 168 2.10 -16.24 -15.38
C ASP A 168 3.60 -15.91 -15.27
N TYR A 169 3.97 -14.73 -14.75
CA TYR A 169 5.37 -14.31 -14.62
C TYR A 169 6.17 -15.33 -13.79
N CYS A 170 6.96 -16.15 -14.47
CA CYS A 170 7.91 -17.08 -13.88
C CYS A 170 9.30 -16.61 -14.32
N GLU A 171 10.18 -16.34 -13.35
CA GLU A 171 11.61 -16.13 -13.67
C GLU A 171 12.29 -17.42 -14.10
#